data_AF-A0A2D2DRE0-F1
#
_entry.id   AF-A0A2D2DRE0-F1
#
_cell.length_a   1.000
_cell.length_b   1.000
_cell.length_c   1.000
_cell.angle_alpha   90.00
_cell.angle_beta   90.00
_cell.angle_gamma   90.00
#
_symmetry.space_group_name_H-M   'P 1'
#
loop_
_entity.id
_entity.type
_entity.pdbx_description
1 polymer ?
#
loop_
_entity_poly.entity_id
_entity_poly.type
_entity_poly.pdbx_seq_one_letter_code
_entity_poly.pdbx_strand_id
1 'polypeptide(L)'
;MVTWLYDEAGRASAILDEFCLRTIGGEPAGFVFGLSAFSLKGEHIGWFEDGVFYDVENRILGFLAGARGMAHDVPVLLPPPPEPAFRKRPNVPTLRARPLRRAAGGWSRHALSAYFNSGAPLAPVAALLPAARAARNDLPG
;
A
#
# COMPACT_ATOMS: atom_id res chain seq x y z
N MET A 1 -17.52 -3.74 6.14
CA MET A 1 -17.32 -2.28 6.04
C MET A 1 -16.20 -2.02 5.06
N VAL A 2 -16.39 -1.07 4.16
CA VAL A 2 -15.44 -0.69 3.12
C VAL A 2 -14.71 0.56 3.59
N THR A 3 -13.38 0.55 3.55
CA THR A 3 -12.55 1.68 3.98
C THR A 3 -11.40 1.90 3.01
N TRP A 4 -11.08 3.16 2.72
CA TRP A 4 -9.93 3.50 1.88
C TRP A 4 -8.62 3.47 2.67
N LEU A 5 -7.59 2.91 2.05
CA LEU A 5 -6.21 3.09 2.48
C LEU A 5 -5.58 4.23 1.68
N TYR A 6 -4.91 5.11 2.42
CA TYR A 6 -4.21 6.27 1.92
C TYR A 6 -2.70 6.01 1.91
N ASP A 7 -2.01 6.55 0.91
CA ASP A 7 -0.55 6.51 0.81
C ASP A 7 0.11 7.71 1.51
N GLU A 8 1.45 7.78 1.44
CA GLU A 8 2.30 8.88 1.91
C GLU A 8 1.80 10.28 1.52
N ALA A 9 1.19 10.41 0.34
CA ALA A 9 0.71 11.69 -0.17
C ALA A 9 -0.75 11.98 0.25
N GLY A 10 -1.35 11.14 1.10
CA GLY A 10 -2.75 11.25 1.50
C GLY A 10 -3.72 10.88 0.39
N ARG A 11 -3.30 10.11 -0.63
CA ARG A 11 -4.15 9.69 -1.74
C ARG A 11 -4.71 8.31 -1.48
N ALA A 12 -6.02 8.15 -1.70
CA ALA A 12 -6.67 6.86 -1.62
C ALA A 12 -6.17 5.93 -2.73
N SER A 13 -5.44 4.89 -2.35
CA SER A 13 -4.66 4.05 -3.28
C SER A 13 -5.02 2.56 -3.19
N ALA A 14 -5.74 2.14 -2.16
CA ALA A 14 -6.30 0.79 -2.02
C ALA A 14 -7.55 0.79 -1.14
N ILE A 15 -8.26 -0.34 -1.11
CA ILE A 15 -9.52 -0.50 -0.38
C ILE A 15 -9.39 -1.71 0.55
N LEU A 16 -9.79 -1.55 1.81
CA LEU A 16 -10.05 -2.64 2.74
C LEU A 16 -11.54 -2.89 2.84
N ASP A 17 -11.96 -4.03 2.33
CA ASP A 17 -13.33 -4.53 2.39
C ASP A 17 -13.39 -5.68 3.39
N GLU A 18 -13.76 -5.35 4.64
CA GLU A 18 -13.71 -6.23 5.82
C GLU A 18 -12.30 -6.77 6.09
N PHE A 19 -11.96 -7.90 5.50
CA PHE A 19 -10.65 -8.56 5.59
C PHE A 19 -9.99 -8.72 4.23
N CYS A 20 -10.61 -8.25 3.15
CA CYS A 20 -10.07 -8.34 1.79
C CYS A 20 -9.45 -7.00 1.38
N LEU A 21 -8.15 -7.03 1.08
CA LEU A 21 -7.47 -5.91 0.45
C LEU A 21 -7.78 -5.94 -1.04
N ARG A 22 -8.12 -4.78 -1.59
CA ARG A 22 -8.47 -4.59 -3.00
C ARG A 22 -7.70 -3.42 -3.58
N THR A 23 -7.46 -3.49 -4.88
CA THR A 23 -6.94 -2.36 -5.65
C THR A 23 -7.97 -1.23 -5.74
N ILE A 24 -7.53 -0.05 -6.18
CA ILE A 24 -8.43 1.08 -6.50
C ILE A 24 -9.52 0.72 -7.53
N GLY A 25 -9.31 -0.31 -8.35
CA GLY A 25 -10.28 -0.82 -9.31
C GLY A 25 -11.28 -1.84 -8.72
N GLY A 26 -11.19 -2.15 -7.43
CA GLY A 26 -12.07 -3.13 -6.78
C GLY A 26 -11.64 -4.59 -6.95
N GLU A 27 -10.48 -4.85 -7.56
CA GLU A 27 -9.91 -6.18 -7.74
C GLU A 27 -9.31 -6.68 -6.42
N PRO A 28 -9.62 -7.91 -5.98
CA PRO A 28 -8.95 -8.55 -4.84
C PRO A 28 -7.43 -8.57 -5.03
N ALA A 29 -6.70 -8.14 -4.01
CA ALA A 29 -5.25 -8.05 -3.99
C ALA A 29 -4.62 -8.88 -2.86
N GLY A 30 -5.37 -9.09 -1.77
CA GLY A 30 -4.88 -9.82 -0.63
C GLY A 30 -5.91 -9.91 0.48
N PHE A 31 -5.45 -10.36 1.63
CA PHE A 31 -6.26 -10.55 2.83
C PHE A 31 -5.55 -9.99 4.06
N VAL A 32 -6.31 -9.50 5.03
CA VAL A 32 -5.84 -9.11 6.36
C VAL A 32 -6.47 -10.05 7.37
N PHE A 33 -5.65 -10.74 8.15
CA PHE A 33 -6.08 -11.61 9.25
C PHE A 33 -5.25 -11.33 10.50
N GLY A 34 -5.95 -10.97 11.59
CA GLY A 34 -5.30 -10.52 12.81
C GLY A 34 -4.45 -9.27 12.55
N LEU A 35 -3.15 -9.36 12.83
CA LEU A 35 -2.19 -8.26 12.62
C LEU A 35 -1.36 -8.44 11.35
N SER A 36 -1.83 -9.21 10.38
CA SER A 36 -1.03 -9.67 9.24
C SER A 36 -1.78 -9.55 7.93
N ALA A 37 -1.05 -9.16 6.90
CA ALA A 37 -1.53 -9.10 5.55
C ALA A 37 -0.91 -10.23 4.72
N PHE A 38 -1.72 -10.80 3.85
CA PHE A 38 -1.38 -11.95 3.02
C PHE A 38 -1.73 -11.66 1.56
N SER A 39 -0.94 -12.21 0.64
CA SER A 39 -1.25 -12.22 -0.79
C SER A 39 -2.43 -13.17 -1.07
N LEU A 40 -2.97 -13.10 -2.29
CA LEU A 40 -3.96 -14.07 -2.77
C LEU A 40 -3.45 -15.53 -2.80
N LYS A 41 -2.14 -15.74 -2.71
CA LYS A 41 -1.50 -17.07 -2.59
C LYS A 41 -1.32 -17.52 -1.14
N GLY A 42 -1.70 -16.70 -0.17
CA GLY A 42 -1.53 -16.97 1.26
C GLY A 42 -0.14 -16.66 1.79
N GLU A 43 0.70 -15.95 1.02
CA GLU A 43 2.04 -15.56 1.45
C GLU A 43 1.95 -14.31 2.33
N HIS A 44 2.71 -14.27 3.42
CA HIS A 44 2.76 -13.08 4.26
C HIS A 44 3.43 -11.93 3.52
N ILE A 45 2.68 -10.86 3.28
CA ILE A 45 3.17 -9.68 2.57
C ILE A 45 3.36 -8.48 3.50
N GLY A 46 2.96 -8.55 4.77
CA GLY A 46 3.13 -7.40 5.64
C GLY A 46 2.31 -7.46 6.90
N TRP A 47 2.32 -6.38 7.66
CA TRP A 47 1.58 -6.26 8.92
C TRP A 47 0.49 -5.21 8.80
N PHE A 48 -0.63 -5.43 9.46
CA PHE A 48 -1.71 -4.46 9.53
C PHE A 48 -2.06 -4.24 11.01
N GLU A 49 -1.77 -3.06 11.53
CA GLU A 49 -1.87 -2.77 12.96
C GLU A 49 -2.29 -1.32 13.17
N ASP A 50 -3.26 -1.10 14.06
CA ASP A 50 -3.79 0.23 14.42
C ASP A 50 -4.18 1.11 13.21
N GLY A 51 -4.69 0.46 12.17
CA GLY A 51 -5.11 1.10 10.92
C GLY A 51 -3.96 1.42 9.96
N VAL A 52 -2.73 0.98 10.25
CA VAL A 52 -1.55 1.20 9.39
C VAL A 52 -1.15 -0.11 8.74
N PHE A 53 -0.90 -0.05 7.45
CA PHE A 53 -0.39 -1.16 6.65
C PHE A 53 1.11 -1.01 6.45
N TYR A 54 1.85 -2.05 6.84
CA TYR A 54 3.30 -2.14 6.77
C TYR A 54 3.73 -3.21 5.78
N ASP A 55 4.82 -2.98 5.07
CA ASP A 55 5.48 -3.99 4.23
C ASP A 55 6.22 -5.06 5.06
N VAL A 56 6.82 -6.04 4.39
CA VAL A 56 7.63 -7.11 5.01
C VAL A 56 8.91 -6.61 5.70
N GLU A 57 9.36 -5.38 5.42
CA GLU A 57 10.47 -4.74 6.12
C GLU A 57 10.01 -3.92 7.34
N ASN A 58 8.72 -3.96 7.67
CA ASN A 58 8.06 -3.18 8.72
C ASN A 58 8.14 -1.66 8.48
N ARG A 59 8.03 -1.24 7.21
CA ARG A 59 7.89 0.15 6.77
C ARG A 59 6.48 0.45 6.32
N ILE A 60 6.04 1.69 6.48
CA ILE A 60 4.65 2.10 6.22
C ILE A 60 4.37 2.11 4.71
N LEU A 61 3.38 1.35 4.26
CA LEU A 61 2.85 1.38 2.89
C LEU A 61 1.67 2.33 2.76
N GLY A 62 0.82 2.37 3.79
CA GLY A 62 -0.37 3.18 3.80
C GLY A 62 -1.15 3.05 5.10
N PHE A 63 -2.24 3.79 5.22
CA PHE A 63 -2.98 3.90 6.46
C PHE A 63 -4.47 4.19 6.21
N LEU A 64 -5.32 3.82 7.15
CA LEU A 64 -6.74 4.17 7.16
C LEU A 64 -6.94 5.59 7.68
N ALA A 65 -8.03 6.23 7.27
CA ALA A 65 -8.44 7.49 7.88
C ALA A 65 -8.60 7.32 9.41
N GLY A 66 -7.86 8.10 10.19
CA GLY A 66 -7.86 8.01 11.66
C GLY A 66 -6.98 6.90 12.25
N ALA A 67 -6.05 6.33 11.48
CA ALA A 67 -5.06 5.38 12.00
C ALA A 67 -4.29 5.97 13.21
N ARG A 68 -4.07 5.14 14.23
CA ARG A 68 -3.40 5.52 15.49
C ARG A 68 -1.96 5.01 15.57
N GLY A 69 -1.60 4.06 14.71
CA GLY A 69 -0.28 3.43 14.70
C GLY A 69 0.82 4.24 14.01
N MET A 70 0.50 5.38 13.39
CA MET A 70 1.51 6.20 12.72
C MET A 70 2.30 7.04 13.73
N ALA A 71 3.61 6.79 13.79
CA ALA A 71 4.55 7.64 14.52
C ALA A 71 4.97 8.91 13.74
N HIS A 72 4.56 9.02 12.47
CA HIS A 72 4.90 10.10 11.55
C HIS A 72 3.72 11.05 11.34
N ASP A 73 4.01 12.27 10.88
CA ASP A 73 3.00 13.27 10.52
C ASP A 73 2.01 12.68 9.51
N VAL A 74 0.73 12.66 9.89
CA VAL A 74 -0.35 12.16 9.05
C VAL A 74 -0.59 13.18 7.93
N PRO A 75 -0.47 12.80 6.64
CA PRO A 75 -0.68 13.73 5.56
C PRO A 75 -2.14 14.15 5.45
N VAL A 76 -2.38 15.32 4.86
CA VAL A 76 -3.74 15.79 4.57
C VAL A 76 -4.40 14.83 3.58
N LEU A 77 -5.56 14.30 3.96
CA LEU A 77 -6.30 13.34 3.13
C LEU A 77 -6.96 14.04 1.95
N LEU A 78 -6.72 13.52 0.75
CA LEU A 78 -7.48 13.89 -0.43
C LEU A 78 -8.82 13.15 -0.45
N PRO A 79 -9.87 13.74 -1.06
CA PRO A 79 -11.14 13.05 -1.22
C PRO A 79 -10.91 11.72 -1.97
N PRO A 80 -11.47 10.60 -1.46
CA PRO A 80 -11.33 9.32 -2.14
C PRO A 80 -12.08 9.36 -3.49
N PRO A 81 -11.62 8.58 -4.48
CA PRO A 81 -12.36 8.42 -5.73
C PRO A 81 -13.70 7.70 -5.47
N PRO A 82 -14.64 7.74 -6.44
CA PRO A 82 -15.88 6.97 -6.36
C PRO A 82 -15.58 5.49 -6.11
N GLU A 83 -16.43 4.84 -5.31
CA GLU A 83 -16.29 3.41 -5.02
C GLU A 83 -16.41 2.59 -6.31
N PRO A 84 -15.43 1.72 -6.62
CA PRO A 84 -15.47 0.90 -7.82
C PRO A 84 -16.45 -0.28 -7.62
N ALA A 85 -16.86 -0.89 -8.73
CA ALA A 85 -17.57 -2.16 -8.67
C ALA A 85 -16.62 -3.26 -8.16
N PHE A 86 -16.98 -3.91 -7.05
CA PHE A 86 -16.14 -4.97 -6.48
C PHE A 86 -16.30 -6.29 -7.21
N ARG A 87 -15.18 -6.90 -7.59
CA ARG A 87 -15.18 -8.28 -8.05
C ARG A 87 -15.41 -9.25 -6.90
N LYS A 88 -15.84 -10.47 -7.27
CA LYS A 88 -16.07 -11.57 -6.33
C LYS A 88 -14.81 -11.82 -5.51
N ARG A 89 -14.99 -11.91 -4.18
CA ARG A 89 -13.91 -12.24 -3.25
C ARG A 89 -13.41 -13.68 -3.51
N PRO A 90 -12.11 -13.91 -3.67
CA PRO A 90 -11.56 -15.24 -3.84
C PRO A 90 -11.62 -16.01 -2.51
N ASN A 91 -11.57 -17.34 -2.59
CA ASN A 91 -11.45 -18.16 -1.40
C ASN A 91 -10.12 -17.89 -0.70
N VAL A 92 -10.14 -17.86 0.63
CA VAL A 92 -8.94 -17.63 1.44
C VAL A 92 -8.07 -18.89 1.34
N PRO A 93 -6.82 -18.77 0.85
CA PRO A 93 -5.89 -19.90 0.79
C PRO A 93 -5.35 -20.26 2.18
N THR A 94 -4.64 -21.37 2.28
CA THR A 94 -3.85 -21.67 3.48
C THR A 94 -2.81 -20.57 3.71
N LEU A 95 -2.92 -19.89 4.85
CA LEU A 95 -2.03 -18.79 5.21
C LEU A 95 -0.68 -19.34 5.70
N ARG A 96 0.40 -18.86 5.10
CA ARG A 96 1.77 -19.25 5.51
C ARG A 96 2.13 -18.64 6.85
N ALA A 97 3.11 -19.26 7.51
CA ALA A 97 3.63 -18.78 8.79
C ALA A 97 4.16 -17.34 8.69
N ARG A 98 3.98 -16.61 9.78
CA ARG A 98 4.37 -15.20 9.90
C ARG A 98 5.88 -15.11 10.15
N PRO A 99 6.65 -14.32 9.38
CA PRO A 99 8.05 -14.06 9.68
C PRO A 99 8.19 -13.19 10.94
N LEU A 100 9.39 -13.20 11.53
CA LEU A 100 9.72 -12.30 12.64
C LEU A 100 9.67 -10.84 12.15
N ARG A 101 8.91 -10.01 12.86
CA ARG A 101 8.76 -8.60 12.53
C ARG A 101 10.04 -7.84 12.89
N ARG A 102 10.54 -7.06 11.93
CA ARG A 102 11.71 -6.18 12.12
C ARG A 102 11.34 -4.92 12.92
N ALA A 103 12.33 -4.16 13.35
CA ALA A 103 12.08 -2.84 13.96
C ALA A 103 11.31 -1.93 12.98
N ALA A 104 10.40 -1.12 13.52
CA ALA A 104 9.60 -0.19 12.71
C ALA A 104 10.51 0.81 11.99
N GLY A 105 10.25 1.02 10.70
CA GLY A 105 10.90 2.03 9.89
C GLY A 105 9.92 3.12 9.46
N GLY A 106 10.42 4.08 8.67
CA GLY A 106 9.60 5.11 8.05
C GLY A 106 8.75 4.58 6.88
N TRP A 107 8.46 5.45 5.92
CA TRP A 107 7.74 5.08 4.71
C TRP A 107 8.48 4.00 3.89
N SER A 108 7.71 3.09 3.32
CA SER A 108 8.22 2.05 2.43
C SER A 108 8.78 2.67 1.15
N ARG A 109 9.70 1.96 0.51
CA ARG A 109 10.16 2.29 -0.85
C ARG A 109 9.17 1.84 -1.92
N HIS A 110 8.15 1.06 -1.53
CA HIS A 110 7.11 0.57 -2.41
C HIS A 110 5.86 1.44 -2.27
N ALA A 111 5.30 1.85 -3.40
CA ALA A 111 3.98 2.47 -3.41
C ALA A 111 2.90 1.42 -3.06
N LEU A 112 1.91 1.82 -2.27
CA LEU A 112 0.79 0.96 -1.85
C LEU A 112 0.13 0.24 -3.04
N SER A 113 -0.18 0.98 -4.10
CA SER A 113 -0.81 0.44 -5.31
C SER A 113 0.07 -0.56 -6.06
N ALA A 114 1.39 -0.33 -6.08
CA ALA A 114 2.35 -1.22 -6.73
C ALA A 114 2.59 -2.50 -5.91
N TYR A 115 2.51 -2.41 -4.58
CA TYR A 115 2.77 -3.52 -3.67
C TYR A 115 1.82 -4.71 -3.88
N PHE A 116 0.59 -4.41 -4.28
CA PHE A 116 -0.44 -5.41 -4.58
C PHE A 116 -0.33 -5.99 -5.99
N ASN A 117 0.16 -5.20 -6.95
CA ASN A 117 0.36 -5.65 -8.33
C ASN A 117 1.63 -6.50 -8.51
N SER A 118 2.58 -6.43 -7.58
CA SER A 118 3.82 -7.21 -7.61
C SER A 118 3.66 -8.69 -7.16
N GLY A 119 2.55 -9.34 -7.52
CA GLY A 119 2.43 -10.80 -7.50
C GLY A 119 3.29 -11.52 -8.55
N ALA A 120 4.05 -10.77 -9.35
CA ALA A 120 5.13 -11.23 -10.21
C ALA A 120 6.48 -11.02 -9.50
N PRO A 121 7.45 -11.96 -9.62
CA PRO A 121 8.73 -11.87 -8.94
C PRO A 121 9.40 -10.52 -9.22
N LEU A 122 9.86 -9.90 -8.12
CA LEU A 122 10.53 -8.61 -8.06
C LEU A 122 11.52 -8.42 -9.22
N ALA A 123 11.16 -7.59 -10.18
CA ALA A 123 12.14 -6.82 -10.92
C ALA A 123 12.25 -5.44 -10.22
N PRO A 124 13.47 -4.96 -9.92
CA PRO A 124 13.65 -3.63 -9.35
C PRO A 124 13.13 -2.60 -10.35
N VAL A 125 12.05 -1.91 -9.99
CA VAL A 125 11.62 -0.72 -10.74
C VAL A 125 12.66 0.35 -10.46
N ALA A 126 13.59 0.47 -11.40
CA ALA A 126 14.49 1.61 -11.49
C ALA A 126 13.65 2.89 -11.43
N ALA A 127 14.14 3.81 -10.61
CA ALA A 127 13.60 5.14 -10.38
C ALA A 127 13.09 5.80 -11.67
N LEU A 128 11.77 6.01 -11.74
CA LEU A 128 11.21 7.09 -12.56
C LEU A 128 11.42 8.41 -11.79
N LEU A 129 12.65 8.91 -11.86
CA LEU A 129 12.90 10.34 -11.69
C LEU A 129 12.41 11.04 -12.96
N PRO A 130 11.50 12.03 -12.89
CA PRO A 130 11.40 12.99 -13.96
C PRO A 130 12.68 13.84 -13.92
N ALA A 131 13.58 13.62 -14.87
CA ALA A 131 14.69 14.52 -15.12
C ALA A 131 14.11 15.91 -15.42
N ALA A 132 14.22 16.81 -14.45
CA ALA A 132 13.95 18.21 -14.63
C ALA A 132 14.81 18.73 -15.78
N ARG A 133 14.11 19.18 -16.81
CA ARG A 133 14.59 19.78 -18.05
C ARG A 133 15.57 20.90 -17.73
N ALA A 134 16.85 20.70 -18.07
CA ALA A 134 17.85 21.76 -18.07
C ALA A 134 17.47 22.79 -19.15
N ALA A 135 16.79 23.85 -18.74
CA ALA A 135 16.67 25.06 -19.55
C ALA A 135 17.88 25.96 -19.24
N ARG A 136 18.96 25.78 -20.01
CA ARG A 136 19.98 26.83 -20.18
C ARG A 136 19.53 27.71 -21.35
N ASN A 137 18.80 28.77 -21.03
CA ASN A 137 18.76 29.96 -21.87
C ASN A 137 19.69 30.98 -21.20
N ASP A 138 20.93 31.07 -21.70
CA ASP A 138 21.82 32.20 -21.44
C ASP A 138 22.37 32.68 -22.78
N LEU A 139 21.61 33.57 -23.41
CA LEU A 139 22.09 34.71 -24.20
C LEU A 139 21.27 35.89 -23.68
N PRO A 140 21.91 37.00 -23.29
CA PRO A 140 22.23 38.03 -24.29
C PRO A 140 23.53 38.82 -24.01
N GLY A 141 24.07 39.47 -25.06
CA GLY A 141 25.08 40.52 -24.94
C GLY A 141 26.24 40.36 -25.90
#